data_AF-A0A6V8LGE8-F1
#
_entry.id   AF-A0A6V8LGE8-F1
#
_cell.length_a   1.000
_cell.length_b   1.000
_cell.length_c   1.000
_cell.angle_alpha   90.00
_cell.angle_beta   90.00
_cell.angle_gamma   90.00
#
_symmetry.space_group_name_H-M   'P 1'
#
loop_
_entity.id
_entity.type
_entity.pdbx_description
1 polymer ?
#
loop_
_entity_poly.entity_id
_entity_poly.type
_entity_poly.pdbx_seq_one_letter_code
_entity_poly.pdbx_strand_id
1 'polypeptide(L)'
;MLYLHGGVSKKDRDAMVARFQSDGGPALFVLSLKAGGTGLTLTAANHVVHVDRWWNPAVEDQATDRAYRIGQRRAVQVRKFVCAGTVEEKIADMIRDKRGLAARIVGTGEDWLTSLSTSDLRDLLRLDARAVVE
;
A
#
# COMPACT_ATOMS: atom_id res chain seq x y z
N MET A 1 -16.50 12.00 2.71
CA MET A 1 -15.13 11.45 2.69
C MET A 1 -14.63 11.35 4.12
N LEU A 2 -13.84 10.33 4.46
CA LEU A 2 -13.19 10.15 5.77
C LEU A 2 -11.68 10.04 5.60
N TYR A 3 -10.92 10.41 6.64
CA TYR A 3 -9.45 10.38 6.64
C TYR A 3 -8.90 9.79 7.95
N LEU A 4 -8.25 8.63 7.89
CA LEU A 4 -7.66 7.96 9.06
C LEU A 4 -6.14 8.02 9.00
N HIS A 5 -5.54 8.58 10.05
CA HIS A 5 -4.09 8.65 10.22
C HIS A 5 -3.71 8.38 11.69
N GLY A 6 -2.41 8.28 11.97
CA GLY A 6 -1.90 7.87 13.29
C GLY A 6 -2.22 8.81 14.46
N GLY A 7 -2.70 10.04 14.18
CA GLY A 7 -3.11 10.99 15.22
C GLY A 7 -4.57 10.84 15.67
N VAL A 8 -5.36 10.01 14.99
CA VAL A 8 -6.77 9.79 15.32
C VAL A 8 -6.90 8.90 16.56
N SER A 9 -7.71 9.33 17.53
CA SER A 9 -7.95 8.54 18.74
C SER A 9 -8.60 7.19 18.40
N LYS A 10 -8.43 6.18 19.26
CA LYS A 10 -9.10 4.88 19.08
C LYS A 10 -10.61 5.03 18.93
N LYS A 11 -11.24 5.86 19.77
CA LYS A 11 -12.68 6.10 19.77
C LYS A 11 -13.14 6.69 18.43
N ASP A 12 -12.45 7.69 17.93
CA ASP A 12 -12.82 8.36 16.68
C ASP A 12 -12.59 7.43 15.48
N ARG A 13 -11.50 6.67 15.48
CA ARG A 13 -11.25 5.64 14.46
C ARG A 13 -12.39 4.63 14.40
N ASP A 14 -12.82 4.10 15.54
CA ASP A 14 -13.88 3.10 15.59
C ASP A 14 -15.21 3.70 15.07
N ALA A 15 -15.49 4.97 15.38
CA ALA A 15 -16.64 5.70 14.83
C ALA A 15 -16.54 5.93 13.30
N MET A 16 -15.35 6.26 12.79
CA MET A 16 -15.11 6.42 11.35
C MET A 16 -15.30 5.11 10.58
N VAL A 17 -14.81 4.00 11.13
CA VAL A 17 -14.98 2.66 10.55
C VAL A 17 -16.47 2.28 10.51
N ALA A 18 -17.20 2.49 11.62
CA ALA A 18 -18.63 2.23 11.68
C ALA A 18 -19.40 3.07 10.64
N ARG A 19 -19.08 4.36 10.52
CA ARG A 19 -19.70 5.27 9.54
C ARG A 19 -19.37 4.90 8.09
N PHE A 20 -18.16 4.39 7.82
CA PHE A 20 -17.82 3.92 6.49
C PHE A 20 -18.58 2.66 6.10
N GLN A 21 -18.83 1.78 7.08
CA GLN A 21 -19.52 0.51 6.88
C GLN A 21 -21.06 0.65 6.82
N SER A 22 -21.63 1.77 7.25
CA SER A 22 -23.09 1.98 7.25
C SER A 22 -23.66 2.22 5.86
N ASP A 23 -24.90 1.82 5.64
CA ASP A 23 -25.66 2.17 4.43
C ASP A 23 -25.73 3.69 4.25
N GLY A 24 -25.48 4.18 3.03
CA GLY A 24 -25.38 5.62 2.77
C GLY A 24 -24.13 6.29 3.36
N GLY A 25 -23.17 5.50 3.84
CA GLY A 25 -21.87 5.97 4.29
C GLY A 25 -21.07 6.69 3.20
N PRO A 26 -19.95 7.35 3.58
CA PRO A 26 -19.13 8.09 2.63
C PRO A 26 -18.49 7.15 1.59
N ALA A 27 -18.56 7.53 0.32
CA ALA A 27 -18.01 6.74 -0.79
C ALA A 27 -16.48 6.58 -0.78
N LEU A 28 -15.75 7.44 -0.05
CA LEU A 28 -14.29 7.40 0.05
C LEU A 28 -13.83 7.45 1.51
N PHE A 29 -12.93 6.54 1.85
CA PHE A 29 -12.17 6.52 3.09
C PHE A 29 -10.69 6.45 2.75
N VAL A 30 -9.96 7.51 3.07
CA VAL A 30 -8.52 7.60 2.87
C VAL A 30 -7.81 7.19 4.16
N LEU A 31 -6.80 6.35 4.04
CA LEU A 31 -6.02 5.84 5.16
C LEU A 31 -4.53 6.11 4.88
N SER A 32 -3.77 6.53 5.89
CA SER A 32 -2.33 6.36 5.81
C SER A 32 -1.98 4.87 5.92
N LEU A 33 -0.95 4.42 5.20
CA LEU A 33 -0.64 3.00 5.08
C LEU A 33 -0.44 2.31 6.45
N LYS A 34 0.33 2.95 7.35
CA LYS A 34 0.54 2.43 8.71
C LYS A 34 -0.74 2.41 9.55
N ALA A 35 -1.67 3.35 9.36
CA ALA A 35 -2.97 3.32 10.02
C ALA A 35 -3.87 2.19 9.47
N GLY A 36 -3.79 1.91 8.16
CA GLY A 36 -4.42 0.75 7.51
C GLY A 36 -3.85 -0.61 7.93
N GLY A 37 -2.62 -0.64 8.47
CA GLY A 37 -2.02 -1.83 9.08
C GLY A 37 -2.65 -2.25 10.41
N THR A 38 -3.46 -1.40 11.04
CA THR A 38 -4.24 -1.76 12.24
C THR A 38 -5.39 -2.71 11.87
N GLY A 39 -5.87 -3.54 12.80
CA GLY A 39 -6.86 -4.61 12.57
C GLY A 39 -8.27 -4.14 12.13
N LEU A 40 -8.38 -3.35 11.08
CA LEU A 40 -9.62 -2.78 10.56
C LEU A 40 -10.38 -3.79 9.70
N THR A 41 -11.70 -3.63 9.67
CA THR A 41 -12.59 -4.34 8.74
C THR A 41 -13.31 -3.29 7.90
N LEU A 42 -13.05 -3.28 6.59
CA LEU A 42 -13.52 -2.28 5.63
C LEU A 42 -14.26 -2.94 4.45
N THR A 43 -15.14 -3.90 4.75
CA THR A 43 -15.88 -4.71 3.76
C THR A 43 -16.87 -3.91 2.91
N ALA A 44 -17.25 -2.69 3.34
CA ALA A 44 -17.98 -1.73 2.53
C ALA A 44 -17.14 -1.14 1.38
N ALA A 45 -15.81 -1.31 1.37
CA ALA A 45 -14.98 -1.04 0.20
C ALA A 45 -14.94 -2.26 -0.73
N ASN A 46 -15.04 -2.03 -2.02
CA ASN A 46 -14.73 -3.02 -3.07
C ASN A 46 -13.75 -2.47 -4.12
N HIS A 47 -13.22 -1.27 -3.90
CA HIS A 47 -12.12 -0.68 -4.66
C HIS A 47 -11.06 -0.20 -3.67
N VAL A 48 -9.83 -0.65 -3.85
CA VAL A 48 -8.67 -0.25 -3.07
C VAL A 48 -7.67 0.39 -4.02
N VAL A 49 -7.22 1.59 -3.69
CA VAL A 49 -6.21 2.33 -4.45
C VAL A 49 -5.02 2.57 -3.55
N HIS A 50 -3.87 2.00 -3.91
CA HIS A 50 -2.58 2.36 -3.33
C HIS A 50 -2.00 3.49 -4.17
N VAL A 51 -1.81 4.64 -3.53
CA VAL A 51 -1.37 5.87 -4.19
C VAL A 51 0.14 5.87 -4.39
N ASP A 52 0.87 5.32 -3.42
CA ASP A 52 2.32 5.20 -3.38
C ASP A 52 2.76 3.74 -3.24
N ARG A 53 3.99 3.43 -3.68
CA ARG A 53 4.57 2.10 -3.55
C ARG A 53 5.39 1.97 -2.28
N TRP A 54 5.00 1.02 -1.43
CA TRP A 54 5.77 0.65 -0.24
C TRP A 54 6.80 -0.44 -0.58
N TRP A 55 8.03 -0.29 -0.11
CA TRP A 55 9.14 -1.24 -0.34
C TRP A 55 8.91 -2.62 0.30
N ASN A 56 8.09 -2.70 1.35
CA ASN A 56 7.70 -3.97 1.96
C ASN A 56 6.29 -4.40 1.47
N PRO A 57 6.18 -5.34 0.51
CA PRO A 57 4.89 -5.73 -0.05
C PRO A 57 3.89 -6.23 1.01
N ALA A 58 4.37 -6.81 2.13
CA ALA A 58 3.49 -7.33 3.17
C ALA A 58 2.66 -6.22 3.86
N VAL A 59 3.18 -4.99 3.95
CA VAL A 59 2.44 -3.87 4.56
C VAL A 59 1.31 -3.42 3.64
N GLU A 60 1.58 -3.36 2.33
CA GLU A 60 0.58 -3.01 1.30
C GLU A 60 -0.49 -4.10 1.17
N ASP A 61 -0.07 -5.37 1.15
CA ASP A 61 -0.98 -6.52 1.09
C ASP A 61 -1.86 -6.55 2.35
N GLN A 62 -1.31 -6.29 3.55
CA GLN A 62 -2.08 -6.17 4.78
C GLN A 62 -3.11 -5.02 4.75
N ALA A 63 -2.75 -3.87 4.16
CA ALA A 63 -3.70 -2.76 3.98
C ALA A 63 -4.82 -3.13 3.00
N THR A 64 -4.50 -3.89 1.96
CA THR A 64 -5.47 -4.44 1.00
C THR A 64 -6.43 -5.43 1.65
N ASP A 65 -5.91 -6.31 2.51
CA ASP A 65 -6.67 -7.35 3.22
C ASP A 65 -7.77 -6.79 4.14
N ARG A 66 -7.75 -5.49 4.44
CA ARG A 66 -8.83 -4.84 5.18
C ARG A 66 -10.17 -4.86 4.44
N ALA A 67 -10.13 -4.87 3.10
CA ALA A 67 -11.30 -5.05 2.25
C ALA A 67 -11.62 -6.54 2.00
N TYR A 68 -10.63 -7.43 2.05
CA TYR A 68 -10.78 -8.89 1.95
C TYR A 68 -11.00 -9.54 3.33
N ARG A 69 -12.13 -9.22 3.97
CA ARG A 69 -12.52 -9.77 5.28
C ARG A 69 -13.83 -10.54 5.19
N ILE A 70 -14.07 -11.40 6.19
CA ILE A 70 -15.38 -12.04 6.39
C ILE A 70 -16.46 -10.95 6.40
N GLY A 71 -17.49 -11.13 5.58
CA GLY A 71 -18.56 -10.14 5.38
C GLY A 71 -18.45 -9.34 4.07
N GLN A 72 -17.32 -9.44 3.33
CA GLN A 72 -17.24 -8.93 1.96
C GLN A 72 -18.17 -9.73 1.04
N ARG A 73 -18.95 -9.03 0.21
CA ARG A 73 -19.93 -9.62 -0.71
C ARG A 73 -19.70 -9.24 -2.17
N ARG A 74 -18.77 -8.33 -2.44
CA ARG A 74 -18.45 -7.84 -3.79
C ARG A 74 -17.02 -8.18 -4.14
N ALA A 75 -16.76 -8.39 -5.43
CA ALA A 75 -15.40 -8.52 -5.93
C ALA A 75 -14.61 -7.24 -5.62
N VAL A 76 -13.47 -7.40 -4.96
CA VAL A 76 -12.58 -6.28 -4.62
C VAL A 76 -11.59 -6.07 -5.77
N GLN A 77 -11.52 -4.85 -6.27
CA GLN A 77 -10.52 -4.42 -7.26
C GLN A 77 -9.41 -3.64 -6.56
N VAL A 78 -8.17 -4.01 -6.83
CA VAL A 78 -6.99 -3.35 -6.26
C VAL A 78 -6.22 -2.67 -7.39
N ARG A 79 -6.00 -1.36 -7.26
CA ARG A 79 -5.20 -0.55 -8.17
C ARG A 79 -3.98 -0.04 -7.43
N LYS A 80 -2.81 -0.23 -8.01
CA LYS A 80 -1.52 0.20 -7.47
C LYS A 80 -0.95 1.20 -8.45
N PHE A 81 -0.86 2.46 -8.04
CA PHE A 81 -0.22 3.47 -8.86
C PHE A 81 1.30 3.35 -8.72
N VAL A 82 1.98 3.59 -9.82
CA VAL A 82 3.43 3.56 -9.94
C VAL A 82 3.81 4.71 -10.86
N CYS A 83 4.64 5.62 -10.36
CA CYS A 83 5.17 6.69 -11.18
C CYS A 83 6.35 6.19 -12.04
N ALA A 84 6.17 6.18 -13.36
CA ALA A 84 7.16 5.69 -14.33
C ALA A 84 8.48 6.48 -14.25
N GLY A 85 9.60 5.79 -14.40
CA GLY A 85 10.95 6.33 -14.34
C GLY A 85 11.43 6.72 -12.95
N THR A 86 10.57 6.65 -11.93
CA THR A 86 10.92 7.04 -10.57
C THR A 86 11.39 5.84 -9.73
N VAL A 87 11.75 6.12 -8.48
CA VAL A 87 12.04 5.09 -7.48
C VAL A 87 10.88 4.11 -7.29
N GLU A 88 9.62 4.52 -7.51
CA GLU A 88 8.46 3.65 -7.35
C GLU A 88 8.45 2.50 -8.37
N GLU A 89 8.82 2.77 -9.62
CA GLU A 89 8.92 1.76 -10.68
C GLU A 89 10.02 0.76 -10.37
N LYS A 90 11.20 1.25 -9.96
CA LYS A 90 12.33 0.40 -9.55
C LYS A 90 12.01 -0.47 -8.34
N ILE A 91 11.28 0.07 -7.36
CA ILE A 91 10.77 -0.71 -6.22
C ILE A 91 9.77 -1.76 -6.70
N ALA A 92 8.86 -1.41 -7.62
CA ALA A 92 7.89 -2.34 -8.16
C ALA A 92 8.57 -3.49 -8.93
N ASP A 93 9.57 -3.20 -9.76
CA ASP A 93 10.39 -4.18 -10.47
C ASP A 93 11.14 -5.09 -9.51
N MET A 94 11.84 -4.51 -8.53
CA MET A 94 12.54 -5.29 -7.52
C MET A 94 11.58 -6.24 -6.75
N ILE A 95 10.38 -5.78 -6.38
CA ILE A 95 9.36 -6.61 -5.72
C ILE A 95 8.88 -7.73 -6.65
N ARG A 96 8.71 -7.44 -7.95
CA ARG A 96 8.29 -8.41 -8.98
C ARG A 96 9.34 -9.49 -9.18
N ASP A 97 10.60 -9.10 -9.37
CA ASP A 97 11.73 -9.99 -9.59
C ASP A 97 11.99 -10.87 -8.36
N LYS A 98 11.90 -10.27 -7.17
CA LYS A 98 11.98 -11.00 -5.90
C LYS A 98 10.78 -11.91 -5.69
N ARG A 99 9.57 -11.61 -6.16
CA ARG A 99 8.47 -12.61 -6.11
C ARG A 99 8.75 -13.84 -6.99
N GLY A 100 9.57 -13.70 -8.04
CA GLY A 100 10.04 -14.81 -8.86
C GLY A 100 11.20 -15.62 -8.24
N LEU A 101 12.09 -14.98 -7.48
CA LEU A 101 13.32 -15.60 -6.94
C LEU A 101 13.28 -15.86 -5.41
N ALA A 102 12.44 -15.15 -4.68
CA ALA A 102 12.49 -14.97 -3.23
C ALA A 102 11.24 -15.52 -2.50
N ALA A 103 11.06 -16.84 -2.57
CA ALA A 103 10.72 -17.60 -1.36
C ALA A 103 11.94 -17.67 -0.39
N ARG A 104 13.08 -17.11 -0.78
CA ARG A 104 14.33 -17.06 0.00
C ARG A 104 14.76 -15.62 0.22
N ILE A 105 14.66 -15.17 1.47
CA ILE A 105 15.53 -14.14 2.06
C ILE A 105 15.25 -12.70 1.55
N VAL A 106 14.08 -12.17 1.89
CA VAL A 106 13.96 -10.73 2.14
C VAL A 106 13.45 -10.62 3.57
N GLY A 107 14.31 -10.16 4.47
CA GLY A 107 13.86 -9.72 5.79
C GLY A 107 12.71 -8.74 5.61
N THR A 108 11.66 -8.89 6.40
CA THR A 108 10.40 -8.14 6.33
C THR A 108 10.54 -6.65 6.71
N GLY A 109 11.69 -6.05 6.43
CA GLY A 109 12.10 -4.74 6.94
C GLY A 109 12.85 -3.90 5.90
N GLU A 110 13.29 -2.74 6.37
CA GLU A 110 13.99 -1.71 5.59
C GLU A 110 15.50 -1.98 5.44
N ASP A 111 16.01 -3.04 6.08
CA ASP A 111 17.44 -3.33 6.22
C ASP A 111 18.19 -3.50 4.89
N TRP A 112 17.48 -3.85 3.81
CA TRP A 112 18.13 -3.94 2.49
C TRP A 112 18.58 -2.58 1.98
N LEU A 113 17.89 -1.49 2.33
CA LEU A 113 18.26 -0.12 1.94
C LEU A 113 19.61 0.28 2.54
N THR A 114 19.87 -0.10 3.78
CA THR A 114 21.13 0.22 4.47
C THR A 114 22.29 -0.63 3.99
N SER A 115 22.02 -1.74 3.29
CA SER A 115 23.04 -2.62 2.71
C SER A 115 23.48 -2.23 1.29
N LEU A 116 22.82 -1.26 0.66
CA LEU A 116 23.14 -0.83 -0.71
C LEU A 116 24.48 -0.08 -0.78
N SER A 117 25.23 -0.32 -1.86
CA SER A 117 26.39 0.52 -2.17
C SER A 117 25.95 1.91 -2.62
N THR A 118 26.87 2.89 -2.61
CA THR A 118 26.59 4.24 -3.10
C THR A 118 26.19 4.28 -4.58
N SER A 119 26.73 3.38 -5.41
CA SER A 119 26.30 3.23 -6.81
C SER A 119 24.88 2.72 -6.91
N ASP A 120 24.53 1.67 -6.15
CA ASP A 120 23.19 1.09 -6.17
C ASP A 120 22.14 2.10 -5.67
N LEU A 121 22.48 2.87 -4.63
CA LEU A 121 21.60 3.93 -4.11
C LEU A 121 21.40 5.04 -5.15
N ARG A 122 22.46 5.44 -5.86
CA ARG A 122 22.38 6.42 -6.95
C ARG A 122 21.47 5.90 -8.06
N ASP A 123 21.64 4.65 -8.46
CA ASP A 123 20.84 4.05 -9.52
C ASP A 123 19.38 3.89 -9.09
N LEU A 124 19.10 3.55 -7.83
CA LEU A 124 17.74 3.48 -7.28
C LEU A 124 17.03 4.85 -7.31
N LEU A 125 17.74 5.93 -6.95
CA LEU A 125 17.15 7.27 -6.81
C LEU A 125 17.14 8.10 -8.11
N ARG A 126 17.91 7.69 -9.12
CA ARG A 126 17.98 8.41 -10.41
C ARG A 126 16.66 8.31 -11.17
N LEU A 127 16.16 9.43 -11.67
CA LEU A 127 15.03 9.45 -12.59
C LEU A 127 15.45 8.88 -13.96
N ASP A 128 14.69 7.94 -14.49
CA ASP A 128 14.81 7.48 -15.87
C ASP A 128 13.92 8.31 -16.80
N ALA A 129 14.55 9.21 -17.56
CA ALA A 129 13.85 10.10 -18.48
C ALA A 129 13.24 9.37 -19.70
N ARG A 130 13.62 8.12 -19.96
CA ARG A 130 13.11 7.34 -21.09
C ARG A 130 11.80 6.60 -20.78
N ALA A 131 11.48 6.40 -19.50
CA ALA A 131 10.31 5.65 -19.07
C ALA A 131 8.96 6.35 -19.37
N VAL A 132 8.98 7.64 -19.70
CA VAL A 132 7.77 8.44 -20.02
C VAL A 132 7.66 8.72 -21.52
N VAL A 133 8.60 8.22 -22.34
CA VAL A 133 8.60 8.41 -23.80
C VAL A 133 7.95 7.20 -24.47
N GLU A 134 6.62 7.09 -24.38
CA GLU A 134 5.74 6.35 -25.30
C GLU A 134 4.36 7.03 -25.39
#